data_AF-A0A5U3FSB4-F1
#
_entry.id   AF-A0A5U3FSB4-F1
#
_cell.length_a   1.000
_cell.length_b   1.000
_cell.length_c   1.000
_cell.angle_alpha   90.00
_cell.angle_beta   90.00
_cell.angle_gamma   90.00
#
_symmetry.space_group_name_H-M   'P 1'
#
loop_
_entity.id
_entity.type
_entity.pdbx_description
1 polymer ?
#
loop_
_entity_poly.entity_id
_entity_poly.type
_entity_poly.pdbx_seq_one_letter_code
_entity_poly.pdbx_strand_id
1 'polypeptide(L)'
;MQNTYTRERPPMDSLLTMDFIVSDCGYSRCWIYVQIKNGVFPPPKKMGNSSRWLAADYYRWRDEFMKDSEKKFEISRNIRRKNIMKRFEREQSQYDL
;
A
#
# COMPACT_ATOMS: atom_id res chain seq x y z
N MET A 1 24.95 -13.19 8.21
CA MET A 1 24.76 -11.86 8.85
C MET A 1 23.33 -11.80 9.34
N GLN A 2 23.13 -11.81 10.65
CA GLN A 2 21.79 -11.74 11.25
C GLN A 2 21.28 -10.31 11.12
N ASN A 3 20.17 -10.16 10.41
CA ASN A 3 19.54 -8.87 10.21
C ASN A 3 18.70 -8.57 11.45
N THR A 4 19.21 -7.75 12.36
CA THR A 4 18.53 -7.36 13.60
C THR A 4 17.45 -6.33 13.28
N TYR A 5 16.41 -6.75 12.55
CA TYR A 5 15.19 -5.97 12.45
C TYR A 5 14.40 -6.22 13.72
N THR A 6 14.40 -5.24 14.62
CA THR A 6 13.37 -5.13 15.64
C THR A 6 12.01 -5.26 14.93
N ARG A 7 11.11 -6.09 15.46
CA ARG A 7 9.72 -6.22 14.95
C ARG A 7 8.94 -4.90 14.99
N GLU A 8 9.52 -3.90 15.65
CA GLU A 8 8.96 -2.59 15.88
C GLU A 8 9.31 -1.64 14.74
N ARG A 9 8.34 -0.78 14.41
CA ARG A 9 8.49 0.31 13.44
C ARG A 9 9.68 1.19 13.84
N PRO A 10 10.73 1.33 13.02
CA PRO A 10 11.85 2.20 13.34
C PRO A 10 11.41 3.65 13.55
N PRO A 11 12.14 4.44 14.38
CA PRO A 11 11.89 5.86 14.55
C PRO A 11 11.82 6.59 13.21
N MET A 12 10.96 7.61 13.10
CA MET A 12 10.68 8.31 11.84
C MET A 12 11.92 8.94 11.18
N ASP A 13 12.91 9.33 11.98
CA ASP A 13 14.17 9.92 11.50
C ASP A 13 15.21 8.89 11.05
N SER A 14 14.88 7.59 11.17
CA SER A 14 15.79 6.50 10.81
C SER A 14 15.95 6.38 9.30
N LEU A 15 17.16 5.99 8.87
CA LEU A 15 17.47 5.71 7.47
C LEU A 15 17.35 4.22 7.17
N LEU A 16 16.32 3.85 6.44
CA LEU A 16 16.02 2.50 6.00
C LEU A 16 16.90 2.07 4.83
N THR A 17 17.24 0.79 4.80
CA THR A 17 17.92 0.14 3.68
C THR A 17 16.90 -0.48 2.74
N MET A 18 17.29 -0.71 1.48
CA MET A 18 16.46 -1.44 0.51
C MET A 18 16.06 -2.83 1.05
N ASP A 19 16.96 -3.51 1.75
CA ASP A 19 16.70 -4.84 2.30
C ASP A 19 15.63 -4.81 3.40
N PHE A 20 15.61 -3.75 4.22
CA PHE A 20 14.55 -3.54 5.20
C PHE A 20 13.21 -3.35 4.51
N ILE A 21 13.16 -2.47 3.49
CA ILE A 21 11.93 -2.17 2.76
C ILE A 21 11.36 -3.44 2.13
N VAL A 22 12.19 -4.25 1.47
CA VAL A 22 11.78 -5.54 0.89
C VAL A 22 11.22 -6.47 1.95
N SER A 23 11.86 -6.54 3.12
CA SER A 23 11.41 -7.39 4.22
C SER A 23 10.09 -6.90 4.85
N ASP A 24 9.86 -5.58 4.91
CA ASP A 24 8.65 -4.99 5.51
C ASP A 24 7.44 -5.07 4.55
N CYS A 25 7.62 -4.78 3.25
CA CYS A 25 6.52 -4.77 2.28
C CYS A 25 6.31 -6.10 1.54
N GLY A 26 7.30 -7.00 1.54
CA GLY A 26 7.24 -8.28 0.83
C GLY A 26 7.37 -8.18 -0.70
N TYR A 27 7.65 -7.00 -1.26
CA TYR A 27 7.88 -6.80 -2.69
C TYR A 27 9.34 -6.99 -3.08
N SER A 28 9.57 -7.41 -4.33
CA SER A 28 10.93 -7.55 -4.86
C SER A 28 11.62 -6.19 -5.06
N ARG A 29 12.97 -6.18 -4.96
CA ARG A 29 13.77 -4.96 -5.22
C ARG A 29 13.47 -4.36 -6.59
N CYS A 30 13.34 -5.20 -7.62
CA CYS A 30 13.03 -4.76 -8.99
C CYS A 30 11.70 -3.99 -9.04
N TRP A 31 10.67 -4.52 -8.38
CA TRP A 31 9.38 -3.85 -8.31
C TRP A 31 9.47 -2.49 -7.62
N ILE A 32 10.21 -2.39 -6.51
CA ILE A 32 10.43 -1.11 -5.80
C ILE A 32 11.14 -0.10 -6.73
N TYR A 33 12.17 -0.51 -7.47
CA TYR A 33 12.83 0.37 -8.43
C TYR A 33 11.89 0.86 -9.54
N VAL A 34 10.96 0.01 -10.01
CA VAL A 34 9.92 0.43 -10.95
C VAL A 34 8.99 1.46 -10.31
N GLN A 35 8.59 1.28 -9.05
CA GLN A 35 7.75 2.27 -8.36
C GLN A 35 8.46 3.61 -8.15
N ILE A 36 9.77 3.59 -7.88
CA ILE A 36 10.60 4.81 -7.80
C ILE A 36 10.59 5.51 -9.17
N LYS A 37 10.79 4.76 -10.26
CA LYS A 37 10.76 5.31 -11.63
C LYS A 37 9.41 5.93 -11.98
N ASN A 38 8.32 5.33 -11.51
CA ASN A 38 6.96 5.84 -11.73
C ASN A 38 6.59 7.02 -10.82
N GLY A 39 7.48 7.44 -9.90
CA GLY A 39 7.21 8.53 -8.95
C GLY A 39 6.18 8.18 -7.87
N VAL A 40 5.81 6.90 -7.74
CA VAL A 40 4.83 6.43 -6.75
C VAL A 40 5.51 6.18 -5.40
N PHE A 41 6.74 5.66 -5.41
CA PHE A 41 7.52 5.37 -4.21
C PHE A 41 8.51 6.51 -3.91
N PRO A 42 8.76 6.85 -2.62
CA PRO A 42 9.66 7.93 -2.26
C PRO A 42 11.09 7.72 -2.82
N PRO A 43 11.73 8.77 -3.35
CA PRO A 43 13.07 8.66 -3.90
C PRO A 43 14.11 8.38 -2.80
N PRO A 44 15.20 7.67 -3.11
CA PRO A 44 16.28 7.45 -2.16
C PRO A 44 17.04 8.73 -1.84
N LYS A 45 17.39 8.91 -0.57
CA LYS A 45 18.42 9.83 -0.10
C LYS A 45 19.80 9.20 -0.30
N LYS A 46 20.67 9.90 -1.03
CA LYS A 46 22.05 9.46 -1.29
C LYS A 46 22.93 9.76 -0.07
N MET A 47 23.60 8.72 0.43
CA MET A 47 24.61 8.79 1.49
C MET A 47 25.86 8.08 0.95
N GLY A 48 26.73 8.85 0.28
CA GLY A 48 27.82 8.30 -0.53
C GLY A 48 27.30 7.36 -1.62
N ASN A 49 27.83 6.15 -1.67
CA ASN A 49 27.40 5.11 -2.62
C ASN A 49 26.11 4.39 -2.20
N SER A 50 25.62 4.64 -0.98
CA SER A 50 24.45 3.97 -0.46
C SER A 50 23.16 4.76 -0.70
N SER A 51 22.13 4.06 -1.14
CA SER A 51 20.76 4.59 -1.20
C SER A 51 20.04 4.24 0.10
N ARG A 52 19.41 5.23 0.73
CA ARG A 52 18.68 5.12 1.98
C ARG A 52 17.34 5.85 1.88
N TRP A 53 16.38 5.51 2.73
CA TRP A 53 15.06 6.17 2.77
C TRP A 53 14.75 6.62 4.19
N LEU A 54 14.16 7.80 4.37
CA LEU A 54 13.64 8.17 5.68
C LEU A 54 12.47 7.27 6.03
N ALA A 55 12.45 6.75 7.26
CA ALA A 55 11.36 5.92 7.75
C ALA A 55 10.03 6.69 7.68
N ALA A 56 10.03 7.99 7.96
CA ALA A 56 8.88 8.88 7.79
C ALA A 56 8.27 8.81 6.39
N ASP A 57 9.09 8.98 5.34
CA ASP A 57 8.61 9.00 3.96
C ASP A 57 8.10 7.62 3.51
N TYR A 58 8.84 6.57 3.88
CA TYR A 58 8.43 5.21 3.57
C TYR A 58 7.10 4.85 4.22
N TYR A 59 6.93 5.16 5.51
CA TYR A 59 5.72 4.83 6.23
C TYR A 59 4.53 5.70 5.84
N ARG A 60 4.75 6.97 5.51
CA ARG A 60 3.70 7.82 4.93
C ARG A 60 3.16 7.20 3.64
N TRP A 61 4.06 6.85 2.71
CA TRP A 61 3.70 6.17 1.47
C TRP A 61 2.94 4.86 1.71
N ARG A 62 3.46 4.02 2.63
CA ARG A 62 2.86 2.71 2.94
C ARG A 62 1.44 2.85 3.49
N ASP A 63 1.25 3.76 4.44
CA ASP A 63 -0.04 3.95 5.10
C ASP A 63 -1.06 4.59 4.14
N GLU A 64 -0.62 5.47 3.23
CA GLU A 64 -1.43 5.98 2.12
C GLU A 64 -1.83 4.87 1.14
N PHE A 65 -0.88 4.01 0.76
CA PHE A 65 -1.13 2.88 -0.13
C PHE A 65 -2.16 1.90 0.45
N MET A 66 -2.09 1.62 1.75
CA MET A 66 -3.09 0.80 2.45
C MET A 66 -4.48 1.44 2.43
N LYS A 67 -4.57 2.75 2.69
CA LYS A 67 -5.84 3.48 2.65
C LYS A 67 -6.47 3.49 1.25
N ASP A 68 -5.67 3.68 0.21
CA ASP A 68 -6.15 3.66 -1.18
C ASP A 68 -6.67 2.26 -1.57
N SER A 69 -5.94 1.21 -1.19
CA SER A 69 -6.37 -0.18 -1.38
C SER A 69 -7.72 -0.46 -0.69
N GLU A 70 -7.85 -0.07 0.58
CA GLU A 70 -9.07 -0.23 1.36
C GLU A 70 -10.26 0.50 0.71
N LYS A 71 -10.04 1.75 0.27
CA LYS A 71 -11.08 2.54 -0.40
C LYS A 71 -11.56 1.88 -1.69
N LYS A 72 -10.65 1.36 -2.52
CA LYS A 72 -10.99 0.64 -3.77
C LYS A 72 -11.80 -0.62 -3.49
N PHE A 73 -11.42 -1.36 -2.44
CA PHE A 73 -12.16 -2.54 -2.01
C PHE A 73 -13.58 -2.18 -1.57
N GLU A 74 -13.74 -1.18 -0.70
CA GLU A 74 -15.03 -0.77 -0.18
C GLU A 74 -15.97 -0.23 -1.27
N ILE A 75 -15.45 0.56 -2.21
CA ILE A 75 -16.21 1.03 -3.38
C ILE A 75 -16.76 -0.17 -4.17
N SER A 76 -15.89 -1.14 -4.48
CA SER A 76 -16.27 -2.35 -5.22
C SER A 76 -17.33 -3.17 -4.47
N ARG A 77 -17.16 -3.28 -3.15
CA ARG A 77 -18.10 -3.95 -2.23
C ARG A 77 -19.48 -3.29 -2.25
N ASN A 78 -19.52 -1.96 -2.20
CA ASN A 78 -20.75 -1.18 -2.17
C ASN A 78 -21.50 -1.19 -3.51
N ILE A 79 -20.77 -1.14 -4.63
CA ILE A 79 -21.35 -1.30 -5.96
C ILE A 79 -22.04 -2.66 -6.08
N ARG A 80 -21.37 -3.74 -5.66
CA ARG A 80 -21.95 -5.09 -5.67
C ARG A 80 -23.22 -5.17 -4.84
N ARG A 81 -23.23 -4.61 -3.62
CA ARG A 81 -24.44 -4.56 -2.77
C ARG A 81 -25.57 -3.80 -3.43
N LYS A 82 -25.30 -2.61 -3.95
CA LYS A 82 -26.31 -1.76 -4.60
C LYS A 82 -26.96 -2.49 -5.79
N ASN A 83 -26.15 -3.20 -6.59
CA ASN A 83 -26.65 -3.95 -7.73
C ASN A 83 -27.56 -5.12 -7.32
N ILE A 84 -27.28 -5.77 -6.17
CA ILE A 84 -28.12 -6.83 -5.61
C ILE A 84 -29.46 -6.25 -5.12
N MET A 85 -29.43 -5.15 -4.37
CA MET A 85 -30.65 -4.51 -3.88
C MET A 85 -31.54 -4.04 -5.02
N LYS A 86 -30.96 -3.36 -6.02
CA LYS A 86 -31.67 -2.93 -7.23
C LYS A 86 -32.24 -4.11 -8.03
N ARG A 87 -31.65 -5.30 -7.93
CA ARG A 87 -32.22 -6.51 -8.54
C ARG A 87 -33.43 -7.01 -7.75
N PHE A 88 -33.31 -7.11 -6.44
CA PHE A 88 -34.39 -7.54 -5.57
C PHE A 88 -35.62 -6.63 -5.68
N GLU A 89 -35.43 -5.31 -5.68
CA GLU A 89 -36.51 -4.33 -5.87
C GLU A 89 -37.25 -4.52 -7.21
N ARG A 90 -36.52 -4.81 -8.30
CA ARG A 90 -37.13 -5.10 -9.61
C ARG A 90 -37.93 -6.40 -9.59
N GLU A 91 -37.42 -7.43 -8.91
CA GLU A 91 -38.10 -8.71 -8.79
C GLU A 91 -39.39 -8.55 -7.97
N GLN A 92 -39.38 -7.83 -6.84
CA GLN A 92 -40.59 -7.56 -6.05
C GLN A 92 -41.67 -6.79 -6.84
N SER A 93 -41.28 -5.73 -7.54
CA SER A 93 -42.23 -4.94 -8.37
C SER A 93 -42.86 -5.74 -9.51
N GLN A 94 -42.30 -6.88 -9.90
CA GLN A 94 -42.85 -7.76 -10.94
C GLN A 94 -43.98 -8.65 -10.40
N TYR A 95 -44.02 -8.92 -9.09
CA TYR A 95 -45.02 -9.77 -8.45
C TYR A 95 -46.16 -8.98 -7.80
N ASP A 96 -46.03 -7.66 -7.62
CA ASP A 96 -47.07 -6.76 -7.08
C ASP A 96 -48.12 -6.31 -8.13
N LEU A 97 -48.35 -7.11 -9.18
CA LEU A 97 -49.39 -6.95 -10.22
C LEU A 97 -50.42 -8.08 -10.13
#